data_AF-A0A9Q0DTN3-F1
#
_entry.id   AF-A0A9Q0DTN3-F1
#
_cell.length_a   1.000
_cell.length_b   1.000
_cell.length_c   1.000
_cell.angle_alpha   90.00
_cell.angle_beta   90.00
_cell.angle_gamma   90.00
#
_symmetry.space_group_name_H-M   'P 1'
#
loop_
_entity.id
_entity.type
_entity.pdbx_description
1 polymer ?
#
loop_
_entity_poly.entity_id
_entity_poly.type
_entity_poly.pdbx_seq_one_letter_code
_entity_poly.pdbx_strand_id
1 'polypeptide(L)'
;MSSTNRSLIALIIGILGPFSAFALQNVTADLFGSENYGTVAAFGDFNSDKQTDIFIIRGESELVIFLADLNIPYFKPKVNITKDSLPRDSIITSVVPGDYDGDSQMDVLLTTSTKEGVDTTVFIFWGKNQTLELSGRLQLNKTFIDQPLIMDFNGDMIPDIFGVLKDGSTEVCLLKNRHVEWLKALGPPVKMRIPHSNAFIDLNMDFTAALSHCHRLPTQVDRDPQRRWRDPVSHGVCT
;
A
#
# COMPACT_ATOMS: atom_id res chain seq x y z
N MET A 1 -0.32 -81.26 37.72
CA MET A 1 1.04 -81.10 38.27
C MET A 1 1.89 -80.64 37.10
N SER A 2 2.54 -79.48 37.05
CA SER A 2 3.28 -78.77 38.09
C SER A 2 3.64 -77.34 37.60
N SER A 3 3.46 -76.36 38.49
CA SER A 3 4.37 -75.25 38.82
C SER A 3 4.69 -74.13 37.81
N THR A 4 4.23 -72.87 37.99
CA THR A 4 4.77 -71.73 38.80
C THR A 4 5.72 -70.75 38.06
N ASN A 5 5.13 -69.66 37.54
CA ASN A 5 5.42 -68.24 37.75
C ASN A 5 6.88 -67.67 37.89
N ARG A 6 7.14 -66.60 37.10
CA ARG A 6 7.86 -65.31 37.37
C ARG A 6 9.14 -65.00 36.56
N SER A 7 9.08 -63.93 35.75
CA SER A 7 9.94 -62.73 35.90
C SER A 7 9.55 -61.61 34.91
N LEU A 8 9.57 -60.37 35.42
CA LEU A 8 9.29 -59.11 34.73
C LEU A 8 10.32 -58.80 33.63
N ILE A 9 9.88 -58.27 32.48
CA ILE A 9 10.64 -57.26 31.73
C ILE A 9 9.68 -56.17 31.22
N ALA A 10 10.14 -54.93 31.37
CA ALA A 10 9.40 -53.68 31.32
C ALA A 10 8.97 -53.21 29.92
N LEU A 11 7.96 -52.34 29.96
CA LEU A 11 7.43 -51.46 28.93
C LEU A 11 8.50 -50.55 28.30
N ILE A 12 8.66 -50.58 26.97
CA ILE A 12 9.00 -49.38 26.18
C ILE A 12 8.12 -49.39 24.93
N ILE A 13 7.04 -48.61 24.97
CA ILE A 13 6.27 -48.24 23.79
C ILE A 13 7.16 -47.31 22.98
N GLY A 14 7.78 -47.83 21.93
CA GLY A 14 8.45 -47.03 20.91
C GLY A 14 7.42 -46.27 20.10
N ILE A 15 7.02 -45.08 20.56
CA ILE A 15 6.38 -44.09 19.69
C ILE A 15 7.48 -43.53 18.78
N LEU A 16 7.87 -44.30 17.78
CA LEU A 16 8.57 -43.82 16.59
C LEU A 16 7.53 -43.68 15.48
N GLY A 17 6.51 -42.87 15.75
CA GLY A 17 5.79 -42.23 14.66
C GLY A 17 6.75 -41.18 14.07
N PRO A 18 7.02 -41.16 12.76
CA PRO A 18 7.77 -40.06 12.19
C PRO A 18 6.97 -38.79 12.48
N PHE A 19 7.51 -37.93 13.33
CA PHE A 19 7.12 -36.54 13.35
C PHE A 19 7.49 -36.01 11.96
N SER A 20 6.53 -36.02 11.04
CA SER A 20 6.63 -35.27 9.81
C SER A 20 6.68 -33.80 10.20
N ALA A 21 7.90 -33.30 10.40
CA ALA A 21 8.14 -31.87 10.39
C ALA A 21 7.63 -31.38 9.04
N PHE A 22 6.55 -30.57 9.05
CA PHE A 22 6.09 -29.90 7.84
C PHE A 22 7.22 -28.97 7.39
N ALA A 23 7.99 -29.43 6.40
CA ALA A 23 9.02 -28.64 5.77
C ALA A 23 8.37 -27.47 5.03
N LEU A 24 9.05 -26.32 4.99
CA LEU A 24 8.64 -25.20 4.16
C LEU A 24 8.61 -25.66 2.70
N GLN A 25 7.42 -25.65 2.08
CA GLN A 25 7.25 -26.06 0.70
C GLN A 25 7.46 -24.85 -0.22
N ASN A 26 8.36 -24.98 -1.20
CA ASN A 26 8.49 -24.00 -2.25
C ASN A 26 7.31 -24.14 -3.22
N VAL A 27 6.45 -23.13 -3.25
CA VAL A 27 5.26 -23.07 -4.12
C VAL A 27 5.41 -22.05 -5.26
N THR A 28 6.58 -21.44 -5.43
CA THR A 28 6.80 -20.34 -6.39
C THR A 28 6.46 -20.74 -7.82
N ALA A 29 6.79 -21.97 -8.23
CA ALA A 29 6.46 -22.47 -9.57
C ALA A 29 4.95 -22.68 -9.77
N ASP A 30 4.24 -23.14 -8.73
CA ASP A 30 2.79 -23.34 -8.79
C ASP A 30 2.04 -22.00 -8.78
N LEU A 31 2.58 -20.99 -8.09
CA LEU A 31 2.01 -19.65 -8.05
C LEU A 31 2.24 -18.89 -9.36
N PHE A 32 3.49 -18.82 -9.85
CA PHE A 32 3.88 -17.88 -10.90
C PHE A 32 4.39 -18.56 -12.19
N GLY A 33 4.54 -19.88 -12.21
CA GLY A 33 5.13 -20.59 -13.34
C GLY A 33 6.54 -20.09 -13.68
N SER A 34 6.78 -19.80 -14.96
CA SER A 34 8.03 -19.20 -15.45
C SER A 34 8.14 -17.69 -15.21
N GLU A 35 7.07 -17.03 -14.79
CA GLU A 35 6.96 -15.57 -14.66
C GLU A 35 7.25 -15.08 -13.23
N ASN A 36 8.11 -15.81 -12.52
CA ASN A 36 8.34 -15.71 -11.07
C ASN A 36 9.41 -14.68 -10.65
N TYR A 37 9.45 -13.52 -11.31
CA TYR A 37 10.44 -12.47 -11.05
C TYR A 37 9.82 -11.07 -10.97
N GLY A 38 10.49 -10.19 -10.24
CA GLY A 38 10.06 -8.82 -9.94
C GLY A 38 9.82 -8.62 -8.44
N THR A 39 9.35 -7.44 -8.09
CA THR A 39 9.03 -7.05 -6.70
C THR A 39 7.53 -6.84 -6.59
N VAL A 40 6.89 -7.52 -5.64
CA VAL A 40 5.47 -7.26 -5.32
C VAL A 40 5.34 -5.85 -4.76
N ALA A 41 4.50 -5.04 -5.40
CA ALA A 41 4.30 -3.64 -5.07
C ALA A 41 2.94 -3.38 -4.42
N ALA A 42 1.90 -4.11 -4.84
CA ALA A 42 0.55 -3.97 -4.29
C ALA A 42 -0.27 -5.26 -4.48
N PHE A 43 -1.41 -5.29 -3.79
CA PHE A 43 -2.47 -6.29 -3.91
C PHE A 43 -3.79 -5.55 -4.18
N GLY A 44 -4.70 -6.16 -4.94
CA GLY A 44 -6.02 -5.59 -5.22
C GLY A 44 -6.89 -6.56 -6.02
N ASP A 45 -8.17 -6.27 -6.19
CA ASP A 45 -9.08 -7.04 -7.07
C ASP A 45 -9.24 -6.25 -8.37
N PHE A 46 -8.34 -6.46 -9.33
CA PHE A 46 -8.23 -5.62 -10.52
C PHE A 46 -9.34 -5.90 -11.54
N ASN A 47 -9.79 -7.15 -11.63
CA ASN A 47 -10.82 -7.57 -12.57
C ASN A 47 -12.23 -7.70 -11.96
N SER A 48 -12.39 -7.34 -10.68
CA SER A 48 -13.63 -7.39 -9.90
C SER A 48 -14.22 -8.80 -9.75
N ASP A 49 -13.36 -9.81 -9.69
CA ASP A 49 -13.77 -11.22 -9.52
C ASP A 49 -13.77 -11.69 -8.06
N LYS A 50 -13.46 -10.79 -7.12
CA LYS A 50 -13.35 -11.01 -5.67
C LYS A 50 -12.13 -11.82 -5.24
N GLN A 51 -11.19 -12.08 -6.15
CA GLN A 51 -9.90 -12.67 -5.83
C GLN A 51 -8.84 -11.58 -5.73
N THR A 52 -7.83 -11.81 -4.90
CA THR A 52 -6.73 -10.86 -4.74
C THR A 52 -5.68 -11.09 -5.82
N ASP A 53 -5.55 -10.13 -6.71
CA ASP A 53 -4.52 -10.02 -7.74
C ASP A 53 -3.24 -9.37 -7.19
N ILE A 54 -2.14 -9.53 -7.93
CA ILE A 54 -0.81 -9.07 -7.53
C ILE A 54 -0.24 -8.08 -8.56
N PHE A 55 0.24 -6.95 -8.07
CA PHE A 55 0.91 -5.93 -8.86
C PHE A 55 2.41 -6.06 -8.67
N ILE A 56 3.15 -6.33 -9.76
CA ILE A 56 4.58 -6.63 -9.73
C ILE A 56 5.35 -5.57 -10.52
N ILE A 57 6.33 -4.93 -9.88
CA ILE A 57 7.30 -4.08 -10.57
C ILE A 57 8.45 -4.93 -11.10
N ARG A 58 8.79 -4.75 -12.39
CA ARG A 58 9.92 -5.40 -13.05
C ARG A 58 10.87 -4.34 -13.61
N GLY A 59 12.17 -4.56 -13.45
CA GLY A 59 13.21 -3.67 -13.98
C GLY A 59 13.03 -2.19 -13.58
N GLU A 60 12.45 -1.94 -12.40
CA GLU A 60 12.13 -0.62 -11.82
C GLU A 60 11.17 0.26 -12.63
N SER A 61 10.78 -0.11 -13.84
CA SER A 61 10.09 0.78 -14.79
C SER A 61 8.93 0.12 -15.53
N GLU A 62 8.64 -1.14 -15.20
CA GLU A 62 7.51 -1.89 -15.75
C GLU A 62 6.61 -2.33 -14.61
N LEU A 63 5.29 -2.17 -14.77
CA LEU A 63 4.29 -2.76 -13.89
C LEU A 63 3.57 -3.88 -14.62
N VAL A 64 3.55 -5.07 -14.04
CA VAL A 64 2.77 -6.20 -14.53
C VAL A 64 1.74 -6.60 -13.47
N ILE A 65 0.47 -6.69 -13.87
CA ILE A 65 -0.63 -7.15 -13.02
C ILE A 65 -0.89 -8.62 -13.30
N PHE A 66 -0.81 -9.43 -12.26
CA PHE A 66 -1.07 -10.85 -12.26
C PHE A 66 -2.45 -11.10 -11.70
N LEU A 67 -3.34 -11.68 -12.51
CA LEU A 67 -4.67 -12.06 -12.04
C LEU A 67 -4.63 -13.42 -11.35
N ALA A 68 -5.39 -13.55 -10.28
CA ALA A 68 -5.61 -14.83 -9.62
C ALA A 68 -6.38 -15.80 -10.54
N ASP A 69 -6.02 -17.08 -10.50
CA ASP A 69 -6.65 -18.15 -11.27
C ASP A 69 -6.85 -19.37 -10.37
N LEU A 70 -7.86 -20.19 -10.67
CA LEU A 70 -8.14 -21.42 -9.93
C LEU A 70 -7.18 -22.57 -10.31
N ASN A 71 -6.45 -22.44 -11.43
CA ASN A 71 -5.56 -23.46 -11.95
C ASN A 71 -4.10 -22.98 -11.96
N ILE A 72 -3.17 -23.90 -11.76
CA ILE A 72 -1.73 -23.64 -11.88
C ILE A 72 -1.39 -23.14 -13.32
N PRO A 73 -0.60 -22.06 -13.47
CA PRO A 73 -0.11 -21.18 -12.41
C PRO A 73 -1.22 -20.31 -11.84
N TYR A 74 -1.33 -20.25 -10.50
CA TYR A 74 -2.42 -19.56 -9.78
C TYR A 74 -2.41 -18.04 -9.96
N PHE A 75 -1.33 -17.47 -10.48
CA PHE A 75 -1.22 -16.07 -10.85
C PHE A 75 -0.72 -15.95 -12.29
N LYS A 76 -1.51 -15.29 -13.14
CA LYS A 76 -1.21 -15.16 -14.58
C LYS A 76 -1.04 -13.69 -14.96
N PRO A 77 0.10 -13.29 -15.57
CA PRO A 77 0.29 -11.91 -16.00
C PRO A 77 -0.73 -11.56 -17.10
N LYS A 78 -1.43 -10.44 -16.93
CA LYS A 78 -2.50 -10.02 -17.84
C LYS A 78 -2.31 -8.61 -18.39
N VAL A 79 -2.03 -7.65 -17.52
CA VAL A 79 -1.91 -6.24 -17.88
C VAL A 79 -0.48 -5.77 -17.64
N ASN A 80 0.05 -4.94 -18.55
CA ASN A 80 1.41 -4.45 -18.49
C ASN A 80 1.48 -2.96 -18.82
N ILE A 81 2.05 -2.16 -17.92
CA ILE A 81 2.51 -0.81 -18.19
C ILE A 81 4.00 -0.92 -18.48
N THR A 82 4.38 -0.74 -19.73
CA THR A 82 5.78 -0.78 -20.15
C THR A 82 6.47 0.55 -19.88
N LYS A 83 7.80 0.52 -19.80
CA LYS A 83 8.65 1.71 -19.65
C LYS A 83 8.35 2.83 -20.65
N ASP A 84 7.86 2.49 -21.86
CA ASP A 84 7.55 3.46 -22.91
C ASP A 84 6.29 4.28 -22.61
N SER A 85 5.47 3.82 -21.64
CA SER A 85 4.29 4.53 -21.15
C SER A 85 4.63 5.58 -20.08
N LEU A 86 5.87 5.61 -19.61
CA LEU A 86 6.37 6.55 -18.60
C LEU A 86 7.48 7.45 -19.19
N PRO A 87 7.81 8.58 -18.56
CA PRO A 87 8.95 9.39 -18.97
C PRO A 87 10.25 8.59 -18.98
N ARG A 88 11.21 8.99 -19.82
CA ARG A 88 12.54 8.34 -19.84
C ARG A 88 13.20 8.47 -18.46
N ASP A 89 13.88 7.40 -18.06
CA ASP A 89 14.63 7.29 -16.81
C ASP A 89 13.78 7.38 -15.52
N SER A 90 12.45 7.27 -15.62
CA SER A 90 11.58 7.15 -14.46
C SER A 90 11.71 5.78 -13.81
N ILE A 91 11.82 5.76 -12.48
CA ILE A 91 11.69 4.56 -11.65
C ILE A 91 10.36 4.60 -10.93
N ILE A 92 9.62 3.50 -10.93
CA ILE A 92 8.39 3.32 -10.17
C ILE A 92 8.76 3.12 -8.71
N THR A 93 8.26 3.99 -7.85
CA THR A 93 8.52 3.97 -6.40
C THR A 93 7.36 3.41 -5.59
N SER A 94 6.13 3.49 -6.10
CA SER A 94 4.93 2.94 -5.46
C SER A 94 3.84 2.67 -6.49
N VAL A 95 2.96 1.73 -6.15
CA VAL A 95 1.76 1.35 -6.89
C VAL A 95 0.59 1.37 -5.90
N VAL A 96 -0.47 2.10 -6.22
CA VAL A 96 -1.69 2.13 -5.41
C VAL A 96 -2.89 1.83 -6.31
N PRO A 97 -3.49 0.64 -6.21
CA PRO A 97 -4.76 0.35 -6.88
C PRO A 97 -5.91 1.07 -6.16
N GLY A 98 -6.88 1.61 -6.92
CA GLY A 98 -8.05 2.30 -6.40
C GLY A 98 -9.02 2.70 -7.51
N ASP A 99 -10.20 3.23 -7.18
CA ASP A 99 -11.16 3.79 -8.15
C ASP A 99 -11.08 5.32 -8.09
N TYR A 100 -10.20 5.91 -8.89
CA TYR A 100 -9.82 7.33 -8.82
C TYR A 100 -10.72 8.25 -9.63
N ASP A 101 -11.67 7.72 -10.41
CA ASP A 101 -12.67 8.49 -11.12
C ASP A 101 -14.12 8.20 -10.73
N GLY A 102 -14.34 7.19 -9.88
CA GLY A 102 -15.63 6.81 -9.34
C GLY A 102 -16.47 5.95 -10.29
N ASP A 103 -15.85 5.33 -11.31
CA ASP A 103 -16.56 4.51 -12.31
C ASP A 103 -16.72 3.04 -11.91
N SER A 104 -16.29 2.68 -10.69
CA SER A 104 -16.31 1.33 -10.11
C SER A 104 -15.40 0.32 -10.83
N GLN A 105 -14.48 0.77 -11.68
CA GLN A 105 -13.39 -0.05 -12.20
C GLN A 105 -12.09 0.25 -11.45
N MET A 106 -11.21 -0.74 -11.38
CA MET A 106 -9.91 -0.56 -10.75
C MET A 106 -8.98 0.24 -11.66
N ASP A 107 -8.63 1.43 -11.21
CA ASP A 107 -7.53 2.24 -11.73
C ASP A 107 -6.21 1.91 -11.02
N VAL A 108 -5.12 2.47 -11.54
CA VAL A 108 -3.80 2.34 -10.92
C VAL A 108 -3.10 3.68 -10.84
N LEU A 109 -2.81 4.11 -9.62
CA LEU A 109 -1.90 5.22 -9.35
C LEU A 109 -0.47 4.70 -9.25
N LEU A 110 0.44 5.33 -10.00
CA LEU A 110 1.87 5.11 -9.92
C LEU A 110 2.55 6.37 -9.38
N THR A 111 3.47 6.18 -8.44
CA THR A 111 4.44 7.21 -8.12
C THR A 111 5.76 6.86 -8.77
N THR A 112 6.42 7.84 -9.37
CA THR A 112 7.72 7.68 -9.99
C THR A 112 8.68 8.76 -9.54
N SER A 113 9.96 8.44 -9.49
CA SER A 113 11.03 9.43 -9.33
C SER A 113 12.09 9.26 -10.43
N THR A 114 13.02 10.20 -10.52
CA THR A 114 14.25 9.98 -11.28
C THR A 114 15.24 9.20 -10.41
N LYS A 115 16.27 8.60 -11.03
CA LYS A 115 17.34 7.93 -10.29
C LYS A 115 18.09 8.83 -9.30
N GLU A 116 18.02 10.15 -9.51
CA GLU A 116 18.59 11.16 -8.61
C GLU A 116 17.72 11.40 -7.36
N GLY A 117 16.49 10.88 -7.33
CA GLY A 117 15.62 10.86 -6.16
C GLY A 117 15.07 12.23 -5.74
N VAL A 118 15.03 13.20 -6.66
CA VAL A 118 14.77 14.61 -6.30
C VAL A 118 13.29 14.87 -6.00
N ASP A 119 12.40 14.45 -6.90
CA ASP A 119 10.96 14.71 -6.80
C ASP A 119 10.15 13.46 -7.18
N THR A 120 8.99 13.29 -6.55
CA THR A 120 8.00 12.26 -6.86
C THR A 120 6.92 12.82 -7.78
N THR A 121 6.71 12.18 -8.93
CA THR A 121 5.64 12.47 -9.89
C THR A 121 4.57 11.40 -9.77
N VAL A 122 3.30 11.80 -9.91
CA VAL A 122 2.15 10.90 -9.84
C VAL A 122 1.52 10.74 -11.22
N PHE A 123 1.24 9.50 -11.58
CA PHE A 123 0.48 9.11 -12.76
C PHE A 123 -0.73 8.28 -12.34
N ILE A 124 -1.86 8.45 -13.01
CA ILE A 124 -3.06 7.61 -12.82
C ILE A 124 -3.41 7.00 -14.18
N PHE A 125 -3.46 5.67 -14.21
CA PHE A 125 -3.88 4.88 -15.36
C PHE A 125 -5.30 4.40 -15.13
N TRP A 126 -6.21 4.78 -16.02
CA TRP A 126 -7.62 4.49 -15.88
C TRP A 126 -7.95 3.04 -16.25
N GLY A 127 -8.76 2.40 -15.42
CA GLY A 127 -9.37 1.10 -15.65
C GLY A 127 -10.32 1.14 -16.84
N LYS A 128 -10.25 0.10 -17.67
CA LYS A 128 -11.16 -0.06 -18.80
C LYS A 128 -11.34 -1.53 -19.15
N ASN A 129 -12.51 -2.08 -18.82
CA ASN A 129 -12.88 -3.48 -19.10
C ASN A 129 -11.78 -4.47 -18.66
N GLN A 130 -11.32 -4.37 -17.40
CA GLN A 130 -10.25 -5.23 -16.86
C GLN A 130 -8.91 -5.06 -17.60
N THR A 131 -8.65 -3.86 -18.11
CA THR A 131 -7.38 -3.42 -18.70
C THR A 131 -7.06 -2.00 -18.21
N LEU A 132 -5.92 -1.42 -18.64
CA LEU A 132 -5.56 -0.04 -18.35
C LEU A 132 -5.44 0.80 -19.63
N GLU A 133 -5.94 2.02 -19.59
CA GLU A 133 -5.82 3.01 -20.66
C GLU A 133 -4.45 3.72 -20.60
N LEU A 134 -3.47 3.23 -21.37
CA LEU A 134 -2.10 3.75 -21.34
C LEU A 134 -1.94 5.15 -21.95
N SER A 135 -2.71 5.46 -23.00
CA SER A 135 -2.62 6.74 -23.73
C SER A 135 -3.39 7.88 -23.06
N GLY A 136 -4.49 7.56 -22.38
CA GLY A 136 -5.36 8.52 -21.69
C GLY A 136 -5.01 8.75 -20.22
N ARG A 137 -3.84 8.29 -19.76
CA ARG A 137 -3.39 8.44 -18.37
C ARG A 137 -3.36 9.91 -17.95
N LEU A 138 -3.62 10.15 -16.67
CA LEU A 138 -3.41 11.44 -16.04
C LEU A 138 -1.98 11.52 -15.48
N GLN A 139 -1.31 12.64 -15.70
CA GLN A 139 -0.10 13.04 -14.97
C GLN A 139 -0.42 14.28 -14.18
N LEU A 140 -0.19 14.27 -12.86
CA LEU A 140 -0.37 15.48 -12.06
C LEU A 140 0.63 16.55 -12.49
N ASN A 141 0.16 17.80 -12.53
CA ASN A 141 0.96 18.95 -12.92
C ASN A 141 1.88 19.48 -11.81
N LYS A 142 1.84 18.86 -10.62
CA LYS A 142 2.69 19.18 -9.48
C LYS A 142 3.46 17.94 -9.03
N THR A 143 4.62 18.17 -8.43
CA THR A 143 5.48 17.12 -7.90
C THR A 143 5.59 17.21 -6.38
N PHE A 144 5.83 16.07 -5.75
CA PHE A 144 5.91 15.90 -4.31
C PHE A 144 7.37 15.69 -3.88
N ILE A 145 7.71 16.15 -2.68
CA ILE A 145 9.06 15.94 -2.10
C ILE A 145 9.21 14.56 -1.44
N ASP A 146 8.11 13.82 -1.27
CA ASP A 146 8.05 12.49 -0.68
C ASP A 146 6.85 11.71 -1.28
N GLN A 147 6.65 10.47 -0.87
CA GLN A 147 5.49 9.67 -1.28
C GLN A 147 4.18 10.34 -0.80
N PRO A 148 3.20 10.58 -1.71
CA PRO A 148 1.91 11.10 -1.33
C PRO A 148 1.08 10.06 -0.58
N LEU A 149 0.13 10.54 0.20
CA LEU A 149 -0.87 9.76 0.91
C LEU A 149 -2.17 9.72 0.10
N ILE A 150 -2.75 8.53 -0.02
CA ILE A 150 -4.05 8.33 -0.64
C ILE A 150 -5.11 8.25 0.45
N MET A 151 -6.17 9.06 0.34
CA MET A 151 -7.25 9.12 1.33
C MET A 151 -8.53 9.69 0.73
N ASP A 152 -9.70 9.36 1.27
CA ASP A 152 -10.93 10.11 0.98
C ASP A 152 -10.97 11.33 1.91
N PHE A 153 -10.55 12.50 1.41
CA PHE A 153 -10.44 13.71 2.21
C PHE A 153 -11.78 14.45 2.33
N ASN A 154 -12.63 14.35 1.30
CA ASN A 154 -13.86 15.12 1.22
C ASN A 154 -15.13 14.28 1.53
N GLY A 155 -14.99 12.97 1.72
CA GLY A 155 -16.06 12.03 2.03
C GLY A 155 -16.91 11.60 0.82
N ASP A 156 -16.39 11.71 -0.42
CA ASP A 156 -17.10 11.37 -1.66
C ASP A 156 -16.85 9.94 -2.15
N MET A 157 -16.09 9.15 -1.38
CA MET A 157 -15.66 7.77 -1.69
C MET A 157 -14.70 7.65 -2.88
N ILE A 158 -14.21 8.75 -3.44
CA ILE A 158 -13.16 8.76 -4.44
C ILE A 158 -11.82 9.02 -3.72
N PRO A 159 -10.77 8.23 -3.97
CA PRO A 159 -9.47 8.46 -3.35
C PRO A 159 -8.83 9.78 -3.82
N ASP A 160 -8.55 10.66 -2.86
CA ASP A 160 -7.80 11.90 -3.02
C ASP A 160 -6.31 11.71 -2.70
N ILE A 161 -5.48 12.66 -3.15
CA ILE A 161 -4.01 12.59 -3.05
C ILE A 161 -3.50 13.75 -2.21
N PHE A 162 -3.07 13.47 -0.98
CA PHE A 162 -2.48 14.43 -0.06
C PHE A 162 -0.95 14.35 -0.08
N GLY A 163 -0.26 15.48 0.01
CA GLY A 163 1.18 15.46 0.24
C GLY A 163 1.84 16.84 0.33
N VAL A 164 3.15 16.84 0.55
CA VAL A 164 3.96 18.07 0.47
C VAL A 164 4.52 18.21 -0.93
N LEU A 165 4.24 19.35 -1.54
CA LEU A 165 4.71 19.71 -2.86
C LEU A 165 6.15 20.24 -2.81
N LYS A 166 6.79 20.29 -3.98
CA LYS A 166 8.16 20.80 -4.14
C LYS A 166 8.39 22.21 -3.58
N ASP A 167 7.38 23.06 -3.59
CA ASP A 167 7.44 24.42 -3.03
C ASP A 167 7.26 24.46 -1.50
N GLY A 168 7.09 23.30 -0.86
CA GLY A 168 6.90 23.14 0.58
C GLY A 168 5.47 23.32 1.05
N SER A 169 4.51 23.57 0.15
CA SER A 169 3.09 23.64 0.50
C SER A 169 2.50 22.24 0.71
N THR A 170 1.57 22.13 1.66
CA THR A 170 0.80 20.90 1.88
C THR A 170 -0.56 21.04 1.23
N GLU A 171 -0.84 20.20 0.25
CA GLU A 171 -2.06 20.26 -0.55
C GLU A 171 -2.73 18.88 -0.70
N VAL A 172 -4.02 18.90 -1.00
CA VAL A 172 -4.81 17.74 -1.44
C VAL A 172 -5.21 17.96 -2.89
N CYS A 173 -4.95 16.97 -3.73
CA CYS A 173 -5.52 16.86 -5.07
C CYS A 173 -6.79 16.02 -4.98
N LEU A 174 -7.94 16.69 -5.18
CA LEU A 174 -9.24 16.04 -5.34
C LEU A 174 -9.43 15.60 -6.79
N LEU A 175 -10.01 14.43 -6.98
CA LEU A 175 -10.36 13.89 -8.29
C LEU A 175 -11.87 13.82 -8.44
N LYS A 176 -12.41 14.53 -9.43
CA LYS A 176 -13.85 14.52 -9.75
C LYS A 176 -14.03 14.17 -11.21
N ASN A 177 -14.43 12.94 -11.51
CA ASN A 177 -14.62 12.46 -12.89
C ASN A 177 -13.40 12.78 -13.77
N ARG A 178 -12.21 12.34 -13.31
CA ARG A 178 -10.88 12.59 -13.93
C ARG A 178 -10.41 14.05 -13.96
N HIS A 179 -11.18 15.01 -13.43
CA HIS A 179 -10.74 16.39 -13.27
C HIS A 179 -10.02 16.60 -11.93
N VAL A 180 -8.89 17.31 -12.00
CA VAL A 180 -8.04 17.61 -10.84
C VAL A 180 -8.40 18.97 -10.25
N GLU A 181 -8.65 19.01 -8.95
CA GLU A 181 -8.82 20.22 -8.16
C GLU A 181 -7.83 20.22 -6.98
N TRP A 182 -7.09 21.31 -6.77
CA TRP A 182 -6.09 21.41 -5.70
C TRP A 182 -6.60 22.28 -4.55
N LEU A 183 -6.56 21.74 -3.33
CA LEU A 183 -6.92 22.43 -2.10
C LEU A 183 -5.72 22.50 -1.15
N LYS A 184 -5.62 23.58 -0.37
CA LYS A 184 -4.65 23.65 0.73
C LYS A 184 -5.14 22.81 1.89
N ALA A 185 -4.33 21.85 2.32
CA ALA A 185 -4.73 20.86 3.31
C ALA A 185 -4.54 21.36 4.75
N LEU A 186 -3.46 22.10 4.99
CA LEU A 186 -3.08 22.61 6.31
C LEU A 186 -3.07 24.15 6.27
N GLY A 187 -3.31 24.77 7.44
CA GLY A 187 -3.30 26.22 7.62
C GLY A 187 -1.90 26.83 7.45
N PRO A 188 -1.27 27.39 8.51
CA PRO A 188 0.10 27.87 8.38
C PRO A 188 1.05 26.71 7.99
N PRO A 189 2.18 26.98 7.31
CA PRO A 189 3.09 25.93 6.85
C PRO A 189 3.58 25.06 8.01
N VAL A 190 3.17 23.79 8.03
CA VAL A 190 3.67 22.79 8.97
C VAL A 190 4.73 21.96 8.25
N LYS A 191 5.94 21.94 8.81
CA LYS A 191 7.01 21.09 8.26
C LYS A 191 6.72 19.63 8.60
N MET A 192 6.32 18.86 7.60
CA MET A 192 6.16 17.41 7.73
C MET A 192 7.54 16.71 7.75
N ARG A 193 7.61 15.56 8.42
CA ARG A 193 8.81 14.71 8.43
C ARG A 193 8.94 14.01 7.08
N ILE A 194 10.17 13.73 6.64
CA ILE A 194 10.45 12.98 5.42
C ILE A 194 11.49 11.90 5.77
N PRO A 195 11.21 10.60 5.56
CA PRO A 195 9.90 10.06 5.19
C PRO A 195 8.88 10.22 6.33
N HIS A 196 7.59 10.31 5.99
CA HIS A 196 6.51 10.27 6.97
C HIS A 196 5.75 8.94 6.91
N SER A 197 5.15 8.56 8.05
CA SER A 197 4.25 7.42 8.16
C SER A 197 2.90 7.96 8.55
N ASN A 198 1.86 7.48 7.87
CA ASN A 198 0.50 7.94 8.04
C ASN A 198 -0.37 6.79 8.54
N ALA A 199 -1.37 7.12 9.35
CA ALA A 199 -2.42 6.21 9.76
C ALA A 199 -3.74 6.98 9.77
N PHE A 200 -4.81 6.29 9.40
CA PHE A 200 -6.16 6.82 9.48
C PHE A 200 -6.86 6.24 10.69
N ILE A 201 -7.43 7.12 11.50
CA ILE A 201 -8.27 6.74 12.63
C ILE A 201 -9.45 7.69 12.57
N ASP A 202 -10.65 7.16 12.39
CA ASP A 202 -11.88 7.94 12.61
C ASP A 202 -12.01 8.20 14.12
N LEU A 203 -11.53 9.38 14.55
CA LEU A 203 -11.49 9.77 15.96
C LEU A 203 -12.81 10.37 16.44
N ASN A 204 -13.65 10.86 15.52
CA ASN A 204 -14.89 11.56 15.80
C ASN A 204 -16.15 10.77 15.39
N MET A 205 -15.97 9.54 14.89
CA MET A 205 -17.03 8.61 14.47
C MET A 205 -17.93 9.18 13.37
N ASP A 206 -17.38 10.01 12.49
CA ASP A 206 -18.13 10.62 11.38
C ASP A 206 -17.97 9.87 10.05
N PHE A 207 -17.31 8.72 10.06
CA PHE A 207 -16.96 7.89 8.90
C PHE A 207 -16.00 8.56 7.91
N THR A 208 -15.40 9.69 8.27
CA THR A 208 -14.32 10.32 7.50
C THR A 208 -12.96 9.99 8.10
N ALA A 209 -11.93 9.91 7.25
CA ALA A 209 -10.61 9.52 7.68
C ALA A 209 -9.87 10.68 8.38
N ALA A 210 -9.65 10.60 9.69
CA ALA A 210 -8.81 11.60 10.38
C ALA A 210 -7.32 11.21 10.34
N LEU A 211 -6.46 12.20 10.04
CA LEU A 211 -5.01 12.02 9.85
C LEU A 211 -4.23 12.29 11.15
N SER A 212 -3.57 11.26 11.69
CA SER A 212 -2.65 11.41 12.84
C SER A 212 -1.20 11.62 12.38
N HIS A 213 -0.54 12.70 12.83
CA HIS A 213 0.86 13.00 12.53
C HIS A 213 1.77 12.71 13.74
N CYS A 214 2.92 12.06 13.51
CA CYS A 214 3.94 11.87 14.54
C CYS A 214 4.90 13.07 14.60
N HIS A 215 4.81 13.87 15.67
CA HIS A 215 5.76 14.95 15.99
C HIS A 215 6.55 14.64 17.27
N ARG A 216 7.87 14.89 17.27
CA ARG A 216 8.66 14.95 18.50
C ARG A 216 8.51 16.34 19.11
N LEU A 217 7.84 16.44 20.26
CA LEU A 217 7.92 17.66 21.08
C LEU A 217 9.36 17.85 21.56
N PRO A 218 9.93 19.07 21.52
CA PRO A 218 11.15 19.36 22.24
C PRO A 218 10.90 19.10 23.73
N THR A 219 11.78 18.32 24.37
CA THR A 219 11.77 18.09 25.81
C THR A 219 12.05 19.41 26.52
N GLN A 220 11.02 20.22 26.76
CA GLN A 220 11.03 21.32 27.70
C GLN A 220 10.12 20.89 28.85
N VAL A 221 10.75 20.63 30.01
CA VAL A 221 10.04 20.37 31.26
C VAL A 221 9.41 21.69 31.68
N ASP A 222 8.15 21.91 31.31
CA ASP A 222 7.37 23.04 31.79
C ASP A 222 6.93 22.77 33.25
N ARG A 223 7.31 23.66 34.16
CA ARG A 223 7.03 23.58 35.62
C ARG A 223 6.00 24.63 36.03
N ASP A 224 4.92 24.81 35.28
CA ASP A 224 3.84 25.72 35.67
C ASP A 224 2.51 24.96 35.94
N PRO A 225 2.02 24.91 37.20
CA PRO A 225 0.82 24.13 37.56
C PRO A 225 -0.52 24.72 37.09
N GLN A 226 -0.56 25.90 36.44
CA GLN A 226 -1.84 26.62 36.23
C GLN A 226 -2.41 26.67 34.80
N ARG A 227 -1.82 25.98 33.80
CA ARG A 227 -2.40 25.90 32.43
C ARG A 227 -3.17 24.61 32.12
N ARG A 228 -3.66 23.92 33.15
CA ARG A 228 -4.60 22.80 32.99
C ARG A 228 -5.98 23.42 32.72
N TRP A 229 -6.69 22.99 31.68
CA TRP A 229 -8.05 23.41 31.27
C TRP A 229 -8.14 24.64 30.34
N ARG A 230 -7.78 24.46 29.06
CA ARG A 230 -8.58 24.97 27.93
C ARG A 230 -8.25 24.18 26.65
N ASP A 231 -9.31 23.61 26.08
CA ASP A 231 -9.49 23.03 24.74
C ASP A 231 -8.82 21.67 24.41
N PRO A 232 -9.60 20.62 24.05
CA PRO A 232 -9.07 19.36 23.57
C PRO A 232 -8.77 19.45 22.08
N VAL A 233 -7.55 19.86 21.73
CA VAL A 233 -7.00 19.47 20.43
C VAL A 233 -6.42 18.07 20.63
N SER A 234 -7.09 17.06 20.08
CA SER A 234 -6.66 15.66 20.16
C SER A 234 -5.38 15.47 19.35
N HIS A 235 -4.24 15.72 19.99
CA HIS A 235 -2.94 15.28 19.49
C HIS A 235 -2.74 13.83 19.93
N GLY A 236 -2.92 12.90 18.98
CA GLY A 236 -2.52 11.51 19.17
C GLY A 236 -1.02 11.43 19.40
N VAL A 237 -0.63 10.92 20.56
CA VAL A 237 0.77 10.64 20.90
C VAL A 237 1.05 9.19 20.50
N CYS A 238 1.92 8.98 19.51
CA CYS A 238 2.56 7.68 19.32
C CYS A 238 3.84 7.65 20.16
N THR A 239 3.90 6.74 21.13
CA THR A 239 5.09 6.43 21.93
C THR A 239 6.14 5.69 21.12
#